data_AF-A0A2H3CUG8-F1
#
_entry.id   AF-A0A2H3CUG8-F1
#
_cell.length_a   1.000
_cell.length_b   1.000
_cell.length_c   1.000
_cell.angle_alpha   90.00
_cell.angle_beta   90.00
_cell.angle_gamma   90.00
#
_symmetry.space_group_name_H-M   'P 1'
#
loop_
_entity.id
_entity.type
_entity.pdbx_description
1 polymer ?
#
loop_
_entity_poly.entity_id
_entity_poly.type
_entity_poly.pdbx_seq_one_letter_code
_entity_poly.pdbx_strand_id
1 'polypeptide(L)'
;MLVDIRFSLLFAAVFLGVQSTPTPSKPLLKRDAIPSYVLTYAPYTYLYSGETYWSSDISVHLQHTTPEVDFASLGFQATLQTLNSITTDAYLTSNDNVETNPAWLLSTSYKPNSSGYSTAPATIICVEKDGGIVDAFYFYFYSFNRGNTVLGIRFGNHVGDWEHTMVRFVNGSPQYVYLSAHSGGTSYTYNALGSQNGRAITYVATGTHANYATAGEQDYSLPFGLLHDTTDAGFFWDVTKNYRGFWYDVSSGEFSSAGGVDVGGSEQGSEGVSWLDWLGLWGDEQYPDSDSRQYCLFGQCHYVSGPTGPLDKHLDRTDVCPDAGDCDIQTSISSRSIEIRAGGADGTVFDEYAEEFAKFKAEVESSKANYTF
;
A
#
# COMPACT_ATOMS: atom_id res chain seq x y z
N MET A 1 28.07 75.50 -4.56
CA MET A 1 27.71 75.40 -3.13
C MET A 1 26.19 75.40 -3.05
N LEU A 2 25.61 74.22 -3.28
CA LEU A 2 24.17 73.95 -3.23
C LEU A 2 24.01 72.79 -2.25
N VAL A 3 23.06 72.95 -1.33
CA VAL A 3 22.79 72.07 -0.20
C VAL A 3 21.92 70.92 -0.69
N ASP A 4 22.46 69.69 -0.72
CA ASP A 4 21.70 68.48 -0.99
C ASP A 4 21.11 67.93 0.32
N ILE A 5 19.78 68.03 0.44
CA ILE A 5 19.00 67.44 1.52
C ILE A 5 18.67 66.00 1.12
N ARG A 6 19.28 65.01 1.78
CA ARG A 6 18.90 63.60 1.63
C ARG A 6 17.70 63.31 2.52
N PHE A 7 16.54 63.04 1.92
CA PHE A 7 15.41 62.40 2.58
C PHE A 7 15.67 60.89 2.70
N SER A 8 15.71 60.38 3.93
CA SER A 8 15.66 58.94 4.20
C SER A 8 14.19 58.49 4.23
N LEU A 9 13.77 57.71 3.24
CA LEU A 9 12.50 56.98 3.26
C LEU A 9 12.73 55.61 3.92
N LEU A 10 12.31 55.46 5.18
CA LEU A 10 12.11 54.14 5.78
C LEU A 10 10.87 53.51 5.13
N PHE A 11 11.05 52.45 4.35
CA PHE A 11 9.96 51.54 3.98
C PHE A 11 9.77 50.54 5.13
N ALA A 12 8.69 50.70 5.89
CA ALA A 12 8.21 49.66 6.78
C ALA A 12 7.50 48.59 5.92
N ALA A 13 8.10 47.42 5.78
CA ALA A 13 7.45 46.26 5.16
C ALA A 13 6.38 45.74 6.14
N VAL A 14 5.12 46.01 5.83
CA VAL A 14 3.98 45.39 6.52
C VAL A 14 3.86 43.96 5.97
N PHE A 15 4.33 42.98 6.73
CA PHE A 15 4.00 41.58 6.49
C PHE A 15 2.51 41.38 6.82
N LEU A 16 1.67 41.39 5.79
CA LEU A 16 0.32 40.83 5.87
C LEU A 16 0.49 39.31 5.93
N GLY A 17 0.50 38.78 7.15
CA GLY A 17 0.40 37.33 7.37
C GLY A 17 -0.93 36.86 6.77
N VAL A 18 -0.85 36.07 5.70
CA VAL A 18 -1.99 35.29 5.22
C VAL A 18 -2.22 34.22 6.28
N GLN A 19 -3.11 34.49 7.23
CA GLN A 19 -3.64 33.45 8.09
C GLN A 19 -4.47 32.54 7.19
N SER A 20 -3.93 31.37 6.85
CA SER A 20 -4.69 30.27 6.29
C SER A 20 -5.76 29.90 7.32
N THR A 21 -7.01 30.26 7.04
CA THR A 21 -8.15 29.77 7.83
C THR A 21 -8.16 28.25 7.71
N PRO A 22 -8.19 27.48 8.82
CA PRO A 22 -8.37 26.04 8.74
C PRO A 22 -9.68 25.76 8.01
N THR A 23 -9.60 24.98 6.93
CA THR A 23 -10.77 24.49 6.22
C THR A 23 -11.67 23.79 7.23
N PRO A 24 -12.98 24.12 7.31
CA PRO A 24 -13.88 23.42 8.20
C PRO A 24 -13.81 21.92 7.90
N SER A 25 -13.57 21.09 8.92
CA SER A 25 -13.68 19.64 8.75
C SER A 25 -15.08 19.34 8.24
N LYS A 26 -15.16 18.75 7.04
CA LYS A 26 -16.45 18.37 6.45
C LYS A 26 -17.18 17.48 7.45
N PRO A 27 -18.44 17.77 7.83
CA PRO A 27 -19.18 16.93 8.75
C PRO A 27 -19.30 15.52 8.14
N LEU A 28 -18.98 14.50 8.94
CA LEU A 28 -19.13 13.09 8.57
C LEU A 28 -20.59 12.84 8.14
N LEU A 29 -20.85 12.77 6.83
CA LEU A 29 -22.13 12.33 6.29
C LEU A 29 -22.26 10.83 6.56
N LYS A 30 -22.66 10.46 7.77
CA LYS A 30 -22.80 9.05 8.17
C LYS A 30 -23.83 8.35 7.26
N ARG A 31 -23.34 7.55 6.32
CA ARG A 31 -24.14 6.56 5.57
C ARG A 31 -24.39 5.34 6.46
N ASP A 32 -25.12 4.36 5.94
CA ASP A 32 -25.34 3.08 6.62
C ASP A 32 -24.02 2.38 6.96
N ALA A 33 -24.05 1.51 7.97
CA ALA A 33 -22.89 0.69 8.29
C ALA A 33 -22.47 -0.20 7.11
N ILE A 34 -21.23 -0.70 7.12
CA ILE A 34 -20.76 -1.69 6.13
C ILE A 34 -21.81 -2.82 5.99
N PRO A 35 -22.26 -3.16 4.76
CA PRO A 35 -23.27 -4.18 4.58
C PRO A 35 -22.83 -5.53 5.15
N SER A 36 -23.74 -6.27 5.77
CA SER A 36 -23.39 -7.52 6.45
C SER A 36 -22.81 -8.59 5.52
N TYR A 37 -23.20 -8.62 4.23
CA TYR A 37 -22.64 -9.54 3.25
C TYR A 37 -21.18 -9.22 2.93
N VAL A 38 -20.75 -7.95 2.98
CA VAL A 38 -19.35 -7.54 2.82
C VAL A 38 -18.49 -8.15 3.93
N LEU A 39 -19.00 -8.19 5.16
CA LEU A 39 -18.30 -8.84 6.28
C LEU A 39 -18.39 -10.37 6.19
N THR A 40 -19.53 -10.91 5.76
CA THR A 40 -19.75 -12.36 5.64
C THR A 40 -18.80 -13.00 4.62
N TYR A 41 -18.56 -12.32 3.51
CA TYR A 41 -17.75 -12.80 2.37
C TYR A 41 -16.39 -12.11 2.26
N ALA A 42 -15.96 -11.38 3.29
CA ALA A 42 -14.62 -10.80 3.36
C ALA A 42 -13.55 -11.87 3.11
N PRO A 43 -12.39 -11.53 2.53
CA PRO A 43 -11.35 -12.52 2.27
C PRO A 43 -10.91 -13.23 3.55
N TYR A 44 -10.64 -14.52 3.44
CA TYR A 44 -10.04 -15.37 4.47
C TYR A 44 -8.53 -15.35 4.26
N THR A 45 -7.84 -14.38 4.85
CA THR A 45 -6.48 -14.00 4.46
C THR A 45 -5.44 -14.72 5.31
N TYR A 46 -4.42 -15.29 4.68
CA TYR A 46 -3.23 -15.83 5.34
C TYR A 46 -2.02 -14.91 5.12
N LEU A 47 -1.33 -14.56 6.20
CA LEU A 47 -0.01 -13.95 6.16
C LEU A 47 1.06 -15.04 6.19
N TYR A 48 2.17 -14.81 5.49
CA TYR A 48 3.29 -15.74 5.43
C TYR A 48 3.82 -16.12 6.83
N SER A 49 4.14 -17.39 7.04
CA SER A 49 4.56 -17.93 8.34
C SER A 49 5.88 -17.33 8.85
N GLY A 50 6.75 -16.92 7.93
CA GLY A 50 8.03 -16.27 8.20
C GLY A 50 8.01 -14.75 8.15
N GLU A 51 6.84 -14.09 8.08
CA GLU A 51 6.76 -12.63 7.98
C GLU A 51 7.44 -11.93 9.18
N THR A 52 8.11 -10.81 8.89
CA THR A 52 8.80 -9.96 9.87
C THR A 52 8.26 -8.54 9.93
N TYR A 53 7.65 -8.06 8.85
CA TYR A 53 7.00 -6.77 8.69
C TYR A 53 5.49 -6.97 8.67
N TRP A 54 4.89 -6.93 9.87
CA TRP A 54 3.47 -7.21 10.06
C TRP A 54 2.61 -6.01 9.65
N SER A 55 1.30 -6.24 9.45
CA SER A 55 0.35 -5.15 9.23
C SER A 55 0.40 -4.15 10.40
N SER A 56 0.15 -2.89 10.11
CA SER A 56 0.39 -1.77 11.01
C SER A 56 -0.82 -0.85 11.10
N ASP A 57 -0.87 -0.03 12.14
CA ASP A 57 -1.83 1.05 12.25
C ASP A 57 -1.27 2.33 11.62
N ILE A 58 -1.99 2.89 10.66
CA ILE A 58 -1.65 4.16 9.99
C ILE A 58 -1.45 5.33 10.97
N SER A 59 -2.15 5.35 12.10
CA SER A 59 -1.99 6.37 13.14
C SER A 59 -0.67 6.25 13.89
N VAL A 60 -0.14 5.02 14.05
CA VAL A 60 1.18 4.76 14.63
C VAL A 60 2.26 5.10 13.61
N HIS A 61 2.07 4.73 12.35
CA HIS A 61 2.97 5.12 11.26
C HIS A 61 3.22 6.63 11.24
N LEU A 62 2.14 7.43 11.31
CA LEU A 62 2.24 8.90 11.31
C LEU A 62 3.02 9.48 12.51
N GLN A 63 3.06 8.79 13.65
CA GLN A 63 3.86 9.22 14.81
C GLN A 63 5.38 9.07 14.57
N HIS A 64 5.76 8.22 13.63
CA HIS A 64 7.14 7.90 13.30
C HIS A 64 7.61 8.50 11.97
N THR A 65 6.76 9.27 11.30
CA THR A 65 7.10 9.97 10.06
C THR A 65 6.98 11.48 10.20
N THR A 66 7.72 12.22 9.39
CA THR A 66 7.58 13.66 9.20
C THR A 66 7.37 13.93 7.71
N PRO A 67 6.34 14.70 7.32
CA PRO A 67 6.15 15.14 5.95
C PRO A 67 7.35 15.94 5.44
N GLU A 68 7.87 15.56 4.28
CA GLU A 68 8.94 16.26 3.56
C GLU A 68 8.56 16.51 2.10
N VAL A 69 9.12 17.57 1.52
CA VAL A 69 9.09 17.84 0.06
C VAL A 69 10.52 18.11 -0.37
N ASP A 70 11.00 17.46 -1.44
CA ASP A 70 12.38 17.56 -1.92
C ASP A 70 13.41 17.31 -0.81
N PHE A 71 13.24 16.24 -0.02
CA PHE A 71 14.06 15.90 1.17
C PHE A 71 14.17 17.02 2.23
N ALA A 72 13.20 17.95 2.27
CA ALA A 72 13.14 19.01 3.25
C ALA A 72 11.88 18.90 4.13
N SER A 73 12.09 18.76 5.43
CA SER A 73 11.03 18.70 6.42
C SER A 73 10.11 19.91 6.42
N LEU A 74 8.79 19.64 6.45
CA LEU A 74 7.76 20.68 6.63
C LEU A 74 7.64 21.15 8.10
N GLY A 75 8.40 20.56 9.03
CA GLY A 75 8.56 21.05 10.41
C GLY A 75 7.42 20.70 11.37
N PHE A 76 6.56 19.75 11.04
CA PHE A 76 5.50 19.25 11.93
C PHE A 76 5.22 17.77 11.68
N GLN A 77 4.64 17.07 12.68
CA GLN A 77 4.13 15.71 12.48
C GLN A 77 2.67 15.74 12.02
N ALA A 78 2.34 14.92 11.03
CA ALA A 78 0.97 14.80 10.54
C ALA A 78 0.12 13.90 11.45
N THR A 79 -1.20 14.12 11.42
CA THR A 79 -2.21 13.21 11.99
C THR A 79 -3.24 12.92 10.92
N LEU A 80 -4.09 11.89 11.10
CA LEU A 80 -5.16 11.59 10.12
C LEU A 80 -6.10 12.79 9.89
N GLN A 81 -6.30 13.65 10.89
CA GLN A 81 -7.14 14.84 10.77
C GLN A 81 -6.48 15.96 9.97
N THR A 82 -5.14 16.03 9.97
CA THR A 82 -4.39 17.10 9.30
C THR A 82 -3.78 16.68 7.97
N LEU A 83 -3.69 15.38 7.70
CA LEU A 83 -3.01 14.81 6.53
C LEU A 83 -3.47 15.43 5.21
N ASN A 84 -4.79 15.60 5.01
CA ASN A 84 -5.35 16.16 3.78
C ASN A 84 -5.08 17.67 3.56
N SER A 85 -4.49 18.35 4.56
CA SER A 85 -4.04 19.74 4.39
C SER A 85 -2.62 19.85 3.86
N ILE A 86 -1.92 18.73 3.77
CA ILE A 86 -0.54 18.64 3.28
C ILE A 86 -0.58 18.51 1.76
N THR A 87 0.39 19.14 1.10
CA THR A 87 0.57 19.05 -0.35
C THR A 87 0.76 17.59 -0.81
N THR A 88 0.37 17.29 -2.05
CA THR A 88 0.35 15.92 -2.60
C THR A 88 1.70 15.46 -3.14
N ASP A 89 2.68 16.37 -3.24
CA ASP A 89 4.08 16.05 -3.53
C ASP A 89 4.90 15.78 -2.24
N ALA A 90 4.24 15.70 -1.09
CA ALA A 90 4.89 15.38 0.18
C ALA A 90 5.01 13.88 0.44
N TYR A 91 6.09 13.51 1.12
CA TYR A 91 6.50 12.17 1.51
C TYR A 91 6.43 12.02 3.03
N LEU A 92 5.75 11.00 3.54
CA LEU A 92 5.79 10.63 4.97
C LEU A 92 7.13 9.95 5.28
N THR A 93 8.16 10.77 5.48
CA THR A 93 9.54 10.29 5.64
C THR A 93 9.80 9.80 7.06
N SER A 94 10.41 8.63 7.18
CA SER A 94 10.81 8.01 8.44
C SER A 94 11.71 8.91 9.29
N ASN A 95 11.36 9.07 10.57
CA ASN A 95 12.21 9.76 11.55
C ASN A 95 13.40 8.90 12.03
N ASP A 96 13.41 7.61 11.70
CA ASP A 96 14.38 6.61 12.15
C ASP A 96 15.18 6.05 10.97
N ASN A 97 16.40 5.57 11.24
CA ASN A 97 17.14 4.81 10.22
C ASN A 97 16.47 3.45 9.97
N VAL A 98 15.89 3.30 8.79
CA VAL A 98 15.16 2.10 8.34
C VAL A 98 16.00 0.82 8.39
N GLU A 99 17.33 0.91 8.19
CA GLU A 99 18.23 -0.25 8.23
C GLU A 99 18.41 -0.84 9.64
N THR A 100 18.05 -0.09 10.68
CA THR A 100 18.12 -0.55 12.07
C THR A 100 16.91 -1.37 12.48
N ASN A 101 15.95 -1.58 11.57
CA ASN A 101 14.68 -2.27 11.82
C ASN A 101 13.96 -1.74 13.08
N PRO A 102 13.65 -0.43 13.14
CA PRO A 102 12.90 0.12 14.27
C PRO A 102 11.57 -0.60 14.46
N ALA A 103 11.15 -0.73 15.72
CA ALA A 103 10.04 -1.63 16.10
C ALA A 103 8.71 -1.32 15.40
N TRP A 104 8.46 -0.06 15.05
CA TRP A 104 7.24 0.37 14.36
C TRP A 104 7.19 -0.11 12.91
N LEU A 105 8.33 -0.22 12.21
CA LEU A 105 8.40 -0.83 10.87
C LEU A 105 8.13 -2.34 10.92
N LEU A 106 8.60 -3.02 11.96
CA LEU A 106 8.36 -4.46 12.15
C LEU A 106 6.92 -4.75 12.59
N SER A 107 6.31 -3.86 13.38
CA SER A 107 4.91 -3.96 13.79
C SER A 107 4.53 -5.28 14.49
N THR A 108 5.48 -5.89 15.21
CA THR A 108 5.33 -7.26 15.78
C THR A 108 4.17 -7.41 16.77
N SER A 109 3.73 -6.32 17.42
CA SER A 109 2.56 -6.32 18.31
C SER A 109 1.24 -6.54 17.57
N TYR A 110 1.21 -6.33 16.26
CA TYR A 110 0.04 -6.47 15.39
C TYR A 110 -0.05 -7.83 14.71
N LYS A 111 0.84 -8.76 15.04
CA LYS A 111 0.76 -10.14 14.55
C LYS A 111 -0.59 -10.77 14.91
N PRO A 112 -1.33 -11.37 13.95
CA PRO A 112 -2.58 -12.03 14.24
C PRO A 112 -2.42 -13.17 15.25
N ASN A 113 -3.35 -13.25 16.22
CA ASN A 113 -3.41 -14.37 17.14
C ASN A 113 -4.07 -15.61 16.50
N SER A 114 -4.17 -16.73 17.23
CA SER A 114 -4.73 -17.99 16.71
C SER A 114 -6.21 -17.91 16.30
N SER A 115 -6.93 -16.87 16.71
CA SER A 115 -8.31 -16.65 16.24
C SER A 115 -8.36 -15.83 14.94
N GLY A 116 -7.23 -15.31 14.48
CA GLY A 116 -7.13 -14.37 13.36
C GLY A 116 -7.38 -12.91 13.72
N TYR A 117 -7.43 -12.57 15.00
CA TYR A 117 -7.52 -11.18 15.43
C TYR A 117 -6.14 -10.52 15.47
N SER A 118 -6.06 -9.31 14.90
CA SER A 118 -4.94 -8.38 15.04
C SER A 118 -5.46 -7.05 15.58
N THR A 119 -4.65 -6.39 16.41
CA THR A 119 -4.90 -5.01 16.87
C THR A 119 -4.65 -3.97 15.79
N ALA A 120 -4.02 -4.32 14.65
CA ALA A 120 -3.92 -3.44 13.49
C ALA A 120 -5.26 -3.45 12.74
N PRO A 121 -5.93 -2.30 12.58
CA PRO A 121 -7.22 -2.27 11.91
C PRO A 121 -7.03 -2.31 10.39
N ALA A 122 -7.78 -3.16 9.71
CA ALA A 122 -7.92 -3.06 8.26
C ALA A 122 -8.76 -1.81 7.90
N THR A 123 -8.65 -1.33 6.66
CA THR A 123 -9.54 -0.29 6.13
C THR A 123 -10.47 -0.90 5.09
N ILE A 124 -11.77 -0.91 5.35
CA ILE A 124 -12.79 -1.41 4.43
C ILE A 124 -13.49 -0.22 3.78
N ILE A 125 -13.44 -0.14 2.46
CA ILE A 125 -14.10 0.92 1.69
C ILE A 125 -15.10 0.28 0.74
N CYS A 126 -16.38 0.63 0.88
CA CYS A 126 -17.43 0.20 -0.02
C CYS A 126 -17.74 1.29 -1.05
N VAL A 127 -17.96 0.86 -2.30
CA VAL A 127 -18.33 1.72 -3.42
C VAL A 127 -19.60 1.18 -4.04
N GLU A 128 -20.71 1.91 -3.92
CA GLU A 128 -21.98 1.55 -4.53
C GLU A 128 -22.02 2.01 -5.99
N LYS A 129 -22.55 1.15 -6.86
CA LYS A 129 -22.62 1.36 -8.31
C LYS A 129 -23.99 0.91 -8.83
N ASP A 130 -24.32 1.34 -10.04
CA ASP A 130 -25.57 0.96 -10.70
C ASP A 130 -25.70 -0.57 -10.86
N GLY A 131 -26.94 -1.05 -11.00
CA GLY A 131 -27.22 -2.47 -11.20
C GLY A 131 -27.10 -3.33 -9.93
N GLY A 132 -27.11 -2.70 -8.75
CA GLY A 132 -26.99 -3.39 -7.46
C GLY A 132 -25.55 -3.86 -7.18
N ILE A 133 -24.57 -3.21 -7.79
CA ILE A 133 -23.16 -3.51 -7.62
C ILE A 133 -22.63 -2.80 -6.37
N VAL A 134 -21.88 -3.52 -5.55
CA VAL A 134 -21.04 -2.95 -4.50
C VAL A 134 -19.65 -3.53 -4.62
N ASP A 135 -18.65 -2.69 -4.82
CA ASP A 135 -17.25 -3.10 -4.69
C ASP A 135 -16.80 -2.82 -3.26
N ALA A 136 -16.35 -3.85 -2.56
CA ALA A 136 -15.75 -3.71 -1.23
C ALA A 136 -14.25 -3.93 -1.33
N PHE A 137 -13.49 -2.91 -1.00
CA PHE A 137 -12.03 -2.93 -0.93
C PHE A 137 -11.62 -3.19 0.51
N TYR A 138 -10.75 -4.16 0.72
CA TYR A 138 -10.15 -4.51 2.01
C TYR A 138 -8.68 -4.14 1.93
N PHE A 139 -8.35 -2.95 2.44
CA PHE A 139 -6.99 -2.43 2.46
C PHE A 139 -6.23 -2.91 3.69
N TYR A 140 -4.97 -3.23 3.43
CA TYR A 140 -3.98 -3.64 4.41
C TYR A 140 -2.84 -2.63 4.35
N PHE A 141 -2.45 -2.12 5.52
CA PHE A 141 -1.33 -1.18 5.62
C PHE A 141 -0.16 -1.87 6.32
N TYR A 142 1.04 -1.67 5.79
CA TYR A 142 2.29 -2.12 6.39
C TYR A 142 3.18 -0.90 6.55
N SER A 143 3.88 -0.77 7.67
CA SER A 143 4.78 0.38 7.86
C SER A 143 6.07 0.24 7.04
N PHE A 144 6.35 -0.94 6.48
CA PHE A 144 7.51 -1.19 5.63
C PHE A 144 7.22 -2.33 4.66
N ASN A 145 7.53 -2.12 3.39
CA ASN A 145 7.64 -3.16 2.39
C ASN A 145 9.11 -3.55 2.25
N ARG A 146 9.38 -4.85 2.40
CA ARG A 146 10.69 -5.42 2.07
C ARG A 146 10.59 -6.06 0.70
N GLY A 147 11.11 -5.38 -0.30
CA GLY A 147 11.11 -5.85 -1.68
C GLY A 147 11.91 -7.14 -1.87
N ASN A 148 11.98 -7.64 -3.10
CA ASN A 148 12.58 -8.95 -3.36
C ASN A 148 14.06 -8.90 -3.76
N THR A 149 14.65 -10.09 -3.87
CA THR A 149 16.05 -10.25 -4.27
C THR A 149 16.21 -10.89 -5.63
N VAL A 150 17.11 -10.32 -6.43
CA VAL A 150 17.67 -10.97 -7.62
C VAL A 150 19.15 -11.24 -7.36
N LEU A 151 19.59 -12.49 -7.52
CA LEU A 151 20.99 -12.90 -7.24
C LEU A 151 21.49 -12.49 -5.83
N GLY A 152 20.59 -12.49 -4.85
CA GLY A 152 20.88 -12.10 -3.47
C GLY A 152 20.93 -10.59 -3.20
N ILE A 153 20.69 -9.74 -4.20
CA ILE A 153 20.65 -8.27 -4.08
C ILE A 153 19.20 -7.81 -3.99
N ARG A 154 18.90 -6.95 -3.02
CA ARG A 154 17.55 -6.51 -2.65
C ARG A 154 17.13 -5.26 -3.42
N PHE A 155 15.90 -5.22 -3.92
CA PHE A 155 15.35 -4.06 -4.62
C PHE A 155 13.93 -3.77 -4.15
N GLY A 156 13.53 -2.50 -4.23
CA GLY A 156 12.15 -2.07 -4.02
C GLY A 156 11.72 -2.00 -2.56
N ASN A 157 12.64 -1.84 -1.60
CA ASN A 157 12.24 -1.54 -0.23
C ASN A 157 11.60 -0.16 -0.17
N HIS A 158 10.55 0.00 0.62
CA HIS A 158 9.99 1.32 0.89
C HIS A 158 9.32 1.38 2.27
N VAL A 159 9.38 2.55 2.88
CA VAL A 159 8.59 2.87 4.08
C VAL A 159 7.14 3.03 3.66
N GLY A 160 6.24 2.46 4.45
CA GLY A 160 4.79 2.43 4.24
C GLY A 160 4.37 1.66 2.98
N ASP A 161 3.24 0.95 3.07
CA ASP A 161 2.72 0.17 1.96
C ASP A 161 1.22 -0.03 2.06
N TRP A 162 0.55 0.07 0.91
CA TRP A 162 -0.89 -0.08 0.76
C TRP A 162 -1.20 -1.18 -0.25
N GLU A 163 -1.65 -2.31 0.28
CA GLU A 163 -2.09 -3.47 -0.47
C GLU A 163 -3.60 -3.70 -0.25
N HIS A 164 -4.27 -4.38 -1.18
CA HIS A 164 -5.71 -4.63 -1.05
C HIS A 164 -6.22 -5.87 -1.79
N THR A 165 -7.28 -6.44 -1.23
CA THR A 165 -8.21 -7.28 -1.98
C THR A 165 -9.47 -6.48 -2.27
N MET A 166 -10.11 -6.68 -3.42
CA MET A 166 -11.46 -6.18 -3.68
C MET A 166 -12.40 -7.35 -3.97
N VAL A 167 -13.61 -7.31 -3.41
CA VAL A 167 -14.69 -8.24 -3.74
C VAL A 167 -15.84 -7.45 -4.36
N ARG A 168 -16.23 -7.82 -5.59
CA ARG A 168 -17.40 -7.27 -6.27
C ARG A 168 -18.64 -8.08 -5.93
N PHE A 169 -19.63 -7.42 -5.37
CA PHE A 169 -20.95 -7.98 -5.07
C PHE A 169 -21.96 -7.52 -6.10
N VAL A 170 -22.88 -8.41 -6.49
CA VAL A 170 -24.07 -8.09 -7.27
C VAL A 170 -25.29 -8.52 -6.47
N ASN A 171 -26.13 -7.56 -6.08
CA ASN A 171 -27.29 -7.77 -5.22
C ASN A 171 -26.93 -8.54 -3.93
N GLY A 172 -25.77 -8.21 -3.33
CA GLY A 172 -25.27 -8.81 -2.10
C GLY A 172 -24.59 -10.18 -2.24
N SER A 173 -24.51 -10.73 -3.45
CA SER A 173 -23.80 -12.00 -3.72
C SER A 173 -22.40 -11.74 -4.29
N PRO A 174 -21.33 -12.33 -3.75
CA PRO A 174 -19.98 -12.11 -4.26
C PRO A 174 -19.80 -12.76 -5.63
N GLN A 175 -19.32 -11.99 -6.61
CA GLN A 175 -19.15 -12.45 -8.00
C GLN A 175 -17.69 -12.54 -8.42
N TYR A 176 -16.87 -11.59 -8.00
CA TYR A 176 -15.47 -11.47 -8.42
C TYR A 176 -14.56 -11.03 -7.28
N VAL A 177 -13.27 -11.36 -7.42
CA VAL A 177 -12.20 -10.93 -6.51
C VAL A 177 -11.08 -10.33 -7.35
N TYR A 178 -10.53 -9.21 -6.91
CA TYR A 178 -9.26 -8.67 -7.38
C TYR A 178 -8.23 -8.78 -6.25
N LEU A 179 -7.05 -9.29 -6.57
CA LEU A 179 -5.92 -9.40 -5.64
C LEU A 179 -4.80 -8.47 -6.14
N SER A 180 -4.46 -7.42 -5.38
CA SER A 180 -3.36 -6.52 -5.76
C SER A 180 -2.01 -7.21 -5.61
N ALA A 181 -1.12 -6.97 -6.55
CA ALA A 181 0.27 -7.40 -6.49
C ALA A 181 1.15 -6.34 -7.14
N HIS A 182 2.01 -5.70 -6.34
CA HIS A 182 2.88 -4.62 -6.79
C HIS A 182 2.08 -3.49 -7.46
N SER A 183 2.44 -3.10 -8.69
CA SER A 183 1.74 -2.06 -9.46
C SER A 183 0.44 -2.54 -10.13
N GLY A 184 0.07 -3.83 -9.99
CA GLY A 184 -1.07 -4.43 -10.67
C GLY A 184 -1.78 -5.44 -9.79
N GLY A 185 -2.16 -6.58 -10.38
CA GLY A 185 -2.89 -7.63 -9.69
C GLY A 185 -3.58 -8.60 -10.64
N THR A 186 -4.35 -9.53 -10.10
CA THR A 186 -5.11 -10.51 -10.88
C THR A 186 -6.57 -10.57 -10.43
N SER A 187 -7.46 -10.60 -11.41
CA SER A 187 -8.91 -10.74 -11.21
C SER A 187 -9.35 -12.19 -11.37
N TYR A 188 -10.30 -12.61 -10.54
CA TYR A 188 -10.88 -13.95 -10.54
C TYR A 188 -12.39 -13.89 -10.41
N THR A 189 -13.10 -14.90 -10.91
CA THR A 189 -14.45 -15.17 -10.40
C THR A 189 -14.33 -15.61 -8.95
N TYR A 190 -15.30 -15.24 -8.09
CA TYR A 190 -15.21 -15.50 -6.66
C TYR A 190 -15.03 -16.99 -6.34
N ASN A 191 -15.71 -17.85 -7.11
CA ASN A 191 -15.64 -19.31 -6.97
C ASN A 191 -14.41 -19.95 -7.60
N ALA A 192 -13.55 -19.20 -8.28
CA ALA A 192 -12.28 -19.72 -8.79
C ALA A 192 -11.27 -19.94 -7.66
N LEU A 193 -11.36 -19.15 -6.58
CA LEU A 193 -10.47 -19.26 -5.42
C LEU A 193 -10.85 -20.44 -4.53
N GLY A 194 -9.86 -20.96 -3.79
CA GLY A 194 -10.14 -21.80 -2.64
C GLY A 194 -11.03 -21.06 -1.64
N SER A 195 -11.86 -21.78 -0.89
CA SER A 195 -12.75 -21.15 0.10
C SER A 195 -12.78 -21.88 1.43
N GLN A 196 -12.99 -21.12 2.49
CA GLN A 196 -13.17 -21.62 3.85
C GLN A 196 -14.33 -20.89 4.50
N ASN A 197 -15.30 -21.65 5.04
CA ASN A 197 -16.53 -21.10 5.63
C ASN A 197 -17.30 -20.15 4.70
N GLY A 198 -17.26 -20.40 3.39
CA GLY A 198 -17.90 -19.56 2.37
C GLY A 198 -17.13 -18.28 1.99
N ARG A 199 -15.94 -18.06 2.57
CA ARG A 199 -15.06 -16.92 2.25
C ARG A 199 -13.93 -17.37 1.32
N ALA A 200 -13.63 -16.59 0.28
CA ALA A 200 -12.47 -16.83 -0.57
C ALA A 200 -11.16 -16.72 0.22
N ILE A 201 -10.26 -17.68 0.05
CA ILE A 201 -8.95 -17.71 0.70
C ILE A 201 -7.96 -16.88 -0.10
N THR A 202 -7.21 -16.00 0.57
CA THR A 202 -6.14 -15.21 -0.04
C THR A 202 -4.84 -15.39 0.73
N TYR A 203 -3.71 -15.23 0.07
CA TYR A 203 -2.38 -15.37 0.65
C TYR A 203 -1.56 -14.12 0.40
N VAL A 204 -0.94 -13.59 1.45
CA VAL A 204 -0.08 -12.40 1.39
C VAL A 204 1.38 -12.86 1.32
N ALA A 205 2.11 -12.34 0.35
CA ALA A 205 3.52 -12.63 0.14
C ALA A 205 4.39 -12.02 1.23
N THR A 206 5.51 -12.69 1.51
CA THR A 206 6.45 -12.20 2.52
C THR A 206 7.18 -10.94 2.07
N GLY A 207 7.18 -9.92 2.91
CA GLY A 207 7.91 -8.67 2.69
C GLY A 207 7.27 -7.72 1.67
N THR A 208 6.91 -8.22 0.48
CA THR A 208 6.27 -7.41 -0.59
C THR A 208 4.79 -7.18 -0.38
N HIS A 209 4.16 -8.01 0.46
CA HIS A 209 2.74 -7.94 0.83
C HIS A 209 1.72 -8.05 -0.32
N ALA A 210 2.16 -8.42 -1.51
CA ALA A 210 1.29 -8.73 -2.63
C ALA A 210 0.36 -9.91 -2.32
N ASN A 211 -0.82 -9.90 -2.95
CA ASN A 211 -1.93 -10.79 -2.65
C ASN A 211 -2.13 -11.81 -3.76
N TYR A 212 -2.23 -13.08 -3.38
CA TYR A 212 -2.30 -14.20 -4.31
C TYR A 212 -3.39 -15.21 -3.97
N ALA A 213 -3.83 -15.94 -4.99
CA ALA A 213 -4.90 -16.95 -4.89
C ALA A 213 -4.39 -18.31 -4.38
N THR A 214 -3.07 -18.54 -4.38
CA THR A 214 -2.44 -19.79 -3.94
C THR A 214 -1.32 -19.56 -2.93
N ALA A 215 -1.02 -20.60 -2.16
CA ALA A 215 0.24 -20.74 -1.44
C ALA A 215 1.35 -21.23 -2.39
N GLY A 216 2.61 -20.95 -2.04
CA GLY A 216 3.79 -21.34 -2.80
C GLY A 216 4.46 -20.16 -3.51
N GLU A 217 5.32 -20.47 -4.47
CA GLU A 217 5.96 -19.44 -5.30
C GLU A 217 4.94 -18.81 -6.25
N GLN A 218 5.07 -17.50 -6.41
CA GLN A 218 4.21 -16.66 -7.23
C GLN A 218 5.09 -15.91 -8.22
N ASP A 219 5.01 -16.33 -9.48
CA ASP A 219 5.78 -15.69 -10.54
C ASP A 219 5.23 -14.29 -10.79
N TYR A 220 6.09 -13.27 -10.67
CA TYR A 220 5.82 -11.95 -11.20
C TYR A 220 7.07 -11.44 -11.92
N SER A 221 6.97 -11.33 -13.24
CA SER A 221 8.15 -11.21 -14.10
C SER A 221 8.53 -9.76 -14.32
N LEU A 222 9.24 -9.12 -13.38
CA LEU A 222 9.99 -7.89 -13.65
C LEU A 222 11.25 -7.77 -12.76
N PRO A 223 12.48 -7.70 -13.31
CA PRO A 223 12.91 -8.13 -14.63
C PRO A 223 13.35 -9.62 -14.68
N PHE A 224 13.17 -10.24 -15.85
CA PHE A 224 13.70 -11.57 -16.25
C PHE A 224 13.05 -12.83 -15.64
N GLY A 225 11.88 -12.72 -15.00
CA GLY A 225 11.22 -13.88 -14.36
C GLY A 225 12.01 -14.45 -13.17
N LEU A 226 12.90 -13.65 -12.59
CA LEU A 226 13.72 -14.03 -11.43
C LEU A 226 13.10 -13.62 -10.10
N LEU A 227 12.26 -12.60 -10.12
CA LEU A 227 11.49 -12.21 -8.95
C LEU A 227 10.29 -13.15 -8.84
N HIS A 228 10.22 -13.78 -7.67
CA HIS A 228 9.07 -14.54 -7.23
C HIS A 228 8.72 -14.05 -5.84
N ASP A 229 7.42 -13.98 -5.59
CA ASP A 229 6.88 -13.81 -4.26
C ASP A 229 6.64 -15.19 -3.66
N THR A 230 6.80 -15.31 -2.35
CA THR A 230 6.54 -16.55 -1.65
C THR A 230 5.40 -16.36 -0.67
N THR A 231 4.39 -17.22 -0.78
CA THR A 231 3.20 -17.22 0.08
C THR A 231 3.01 -18.56 0.78
N ASP A 232 2.35 -18.58 1.94
CA ASP A 232 1.94 -19.82 2.60
C ASP A 232 0.71 -19.60 3.51
N ALA A 233 0.20 -20.68 4.09
CA ALA A 233 -0.93 -20.66 5.04
C ALA A 233 -0.46 -20.46 6.49
N GLY A 234 0.39 -19.46 6.75
CA GLY A 234 1.00 -19.21 8.05
C GLY A 234 0.04 -18.71 9.12
N PHE A 235 -0.23 -17.40 9.13
CA PHE A 235 -1.10 -16.75 10.11
C PHE A 235 -2.41 -16.33 9.47
N PHE A 236 -3.51 -16.96 9.89
CA PHE A 236 -4.83 -16.48 9.51
C PHE A 236 -5.06 -15.07 10.09
N TRP A 237 -5.56 -14.16 9.27
CA TRP A 237 -5.97 -12.82 9.65
C TRP A 237 -7.41 -12.58 9.18
N ASP A 238 -8.30 -12.34 10.14
CA ASP A 238 -9.69 -12.00 9.90
C ASP A 238 -9.91 -10.50 10.05
N VAL A 239 -9.85 -9.79 8.93
CA VAL A 239 -10.01 -8.33 8.89
C VAL A 239 -11.35 -7.83 9.41
N THR A 240 -12.37 -8.71 9.49
CA THR A 240 -13.69 -8.33 10.01
C THR A 240 -13.70 -8.15 11.53
N LYS A 241 -12.65 -8.57 12.22
CA LYS A 241 -12.56 -8.49 13.69
C LYS A 241 -12.03 -7.16 14.21
N ASN A 242 -11.37 -6.37 13.37
CA ASN A 242 -10.87 -5.04 13.70
C ASN A 242 -10.70 -4.24 12.40
N TYR A 243 -11.57 -3.24 12.19
CA TYR A 243 -11.53 -2.45 10.96
C TYR A 243 -12.12 -1.06 11.12
N ARG A 244 -11.68 -0.16 10.24
CA ARG A 244 -12.29 1.13 9.92
C ARG A 244 -13.11 0.97 8.64
N GLY A 245 -14.40 1.25 8.68
CA GLY A 245 -15.33 1.07 7.57
C GLY A 245 -15.76 2.40 6.95
N PHE A 246 -15.74 2.51 5.63
CA PHE A 246 -16.07 3.72 4.90
C PHE A 246 -16.93 3.44 3.67
N TRP A 247 -17.65 4.45 3.22
CA TRP A 247 -18.20 4.54 1.88
C TRP A 247 -17.42 5.55 1.07
N TYR A 248 -17.25 5.28 -0.23
CA TYR A 248 -16.81 6.26 -1.21
C TYR A 248 -17.91 6.46 -2.25
N ASP A 249 -18.34 7.71 -2.41
CA ASP A 249 -19.32 8.10 -3.42
C ASP A 249 -18.61 8.59 -4.67
N VAL A 250 -18.69 7.83 -5.77
CA VAL A 250 -18.01 8.15 -7.04
C VAL A 250 -18.54 9.45 -7.66
N SER A 251 -19.81 9.79 -7.42
CA SER A 251 -20.43 10.95 -8.06
C SER A 251 -20.00 12.27 -7.42
N SER A 252 -19.86 12.30 -6.10
CA SER A 252 -19.37 13.47 -5.37
C SER A 252 -17.87 13.45 -5.12
N GLY A 253 -17.23 12.27 -5.24
CA GLY A 253 -15.84 12.05 -4.88
C GLY A 253 -15.59 12.13 -3.36
N GLU A 254 -16.59 11.83 -2.54
CA GLU A 254 -16.50 12.02 -1.08
C GLU A 254 -16.52 10.70 -0.30
N PHE A 255 -15.67 10.64 0.73
CA PHE A 255 -15.71 9.58 1.73
C PHE A 255 -16.69 9.88 2.86
N SER A 256 -17.30 8.83 3.40
CA SER A 256 -18.11 8.88 4.61
C SER A 256 -17.84 7.70 5.53
N SER A 257 -18.01 7.90 6.84
CA SER A 257 -17.91 6.80 7.81
C SER A 257 -19.06 5.81 7.62
N ALA A 258 -18.70 4.52 7.63
CA ALA A 258 -19.60 3.36 7.64
C ALA A 258 -19.45 2.55 8.94
N GLY A 259 -18.95 3.17 10.01
CA GLY A 259 -18.64 2.53 11.28
C GLY A 259 -17.41 1.63 11.23
N GLY A 260 -17.24 0.78 12.23
CA GLY A 260 -16.12 -0.13 12.35
C GLY A 260 -16.27 -1.06 13.54
N VAL A 261 -15.27 -1.88 13.79
CA VAL A 261 -15.23 -2.82 14.91
C VAL A 261 -13.90 -2.70 15.66
N ASP A 262 -13.95 -2.91 16.97
CA ASP A 262 -12.78 -2.93 17.87
C ASP A 262 -12.00 -1.60 17.86
N VAL A 263 -10.66 -1.64 17.97
CA VAL A 263 -9.79 -0.46 17.97
C VAL A 263 -10.14 0.48 16.81
N GLY A 264 -10.14 -0.01 15.58
CA GLY A 264 -10.43 0.80 14.38
C GLY A 264 -11.81 1.43 14.41
N GLY A 265 -12.84 0.71 14.86
CA GLY A 265 -14.18 1.26 15.01
C GLY A 265 -14.29 2.34 16.09
N SER A 266 -13.56 2.17 17.20
CA SER A 266 -13.59 3.11 18.32
C SER A 266 -12.83 4.41 18.03
N GLU A 267 -11.78 4.35 17.23
CA GLU A 267 -10.91 5.48 16.92
C GLU A 267 -11.39 6.27 15.70
N GLN A 268 -12.10 5.65 14.75
CA GLN A 268 -12.55 6.28 13.50
C GLN A 268 -13.23 7.64 13.69
N GLY A 269 -14.02 7.81 14.76
CA GLY A 269 -14.71 9.05 15.05
C GLY A 269 -13.77 10.24 15.32
N SER A 270 -12.63 10.01 15.98
CA SER A 270 -11.64 11.05 16.20
C SER A 270 -10.75 11.24 14.98
N GLU A 271 -10.43 10.17 14.26
CA GLU A 271 -9.58 10.17 13.05
C GLU A 271 -10.19 10.94 11.87
N GLY A 272 -11.52 10.89 11.74
CA GLY A 272 -12.22 11.46 10.60
C GLY A 272 -12.03 10.63 9.32
N VAL A 273 -12.44 11.20 8.19
CA VAL A 273 -12.39 10.53 6.86
C VAL A 273 -11.43 11.20 5.88
N SER A 274 -11.03 12.45 6.13
CA SER A 274 -10.33 13.28 5.15
C SER A 274 -8.95 12.74 4.77
N TRP A 275 -8.30 11.95 5.63
CA TRP A 275 -7.02 11.33 5.30
C TRP A 275 -7.10 10.40 4.08
N LEU A 276 -8.29 9.85 3.79
CA LEU A 276 -8.52 9.02 2.60
C LEU A 276 -8.41 9.82 1.30
N ASP A 277 -8.64 11.13 1.34
CA ASP A 277 -8.53 12.03 0.19
C ASP A 277 -7.07 12.41 -0.13
N TRP A 278 -6.13 12.14 0.79
CA TRP A 278 -4.76 12.61 0.63
C TRP A 278 -3.99 11.76 -0.39
N LEU A 279 -3.46 12.43 -1.43
CA LEU A 279 -2.73 11.81 -2.55
C LEU A 279 -1.21 11.99 -2.46
N GLY A 280 -0.69 12.33 -1.27
CA GLY A 280 0.75 12.27 -1.02
C GLY A 280 1.26 10.83 -0.82
N LEU A 281 2.56 10.70 -0.60
CA LEU A 281 3.25 9.42 -0.57
C LEU A 281 3.40 8.95 0.88
N TRP A 282 2.93 7.72 1.13
CA TRP A 282 3.02 7.05 2.42
C TRP A 282 4.37 6.38 2.60
N GLY A 283 5.45 7.18 2.58
CA GLY A 283 6.81 6.71 2.77
C GLY A 283 7.84 7.75 2.39
N ASP A 284 9.10 7.43 2.63
CA ASP A 284 10.26 8.22 2.22
C ASP A 284 10.25 8.49 0.71
N GLU A 285 10.82 9.63 0.30
CA GLU A 285 11.21 9.85 -1.10
C GLU A 285 12.34 8.87 -1.47
N GLN A 286 12.32 8.33 -2.69
CA GLN A 286 13.39 7.45 -3.19
C GLN A 286 14.77 8.05 -2.88
N TYR A 287 15.60 7.30 -2.15
CA TYR A 287 16.90 7.81 -1.73
C TYR A 287 17.76 8.20 -2.93
N PRO A 288 18.50 9.32 -2.84
CA PRO A 288 19.41 9.74 -3.90
C PRO A 288 20.59 8.77 -4.01
N ASP A 289 21.21 8.68 -5.19
CA ASP A 289 22.40 7.83 -5.43
C ASP A 289 23.58 8.15 -4.50
N SER A 290 23.60 9.33 -3.89
CA SER A 290 24.60 9.74 -2.91
C SER A 290 24.37 9.18 -1.50
N ASP A 291 23.18 8.65 -1.20
CA ASP A 291 22.91 7.99 0.08
C ASP A 291 23.66 6.65 0.13
N SER A 292 24.42 6.41 1.21
CA SER A 292 25.24 5.20 1.34
C SER A 292 24.42 3.90 1.40
N ARG A 293 23.13 4.00 1.68
CA ARG A 293 22.19 2.88 1.75
C ARG A 293 21.59 2.54 0.39
N GLN A 294 21.74 3.44 -0.58
CA GLN A 294 21.13 3.33 -1.90
C GLN A 294 22.08 2.69 -2.92
N TYR A 295 21.49 1.89 -3.79
CA TYR A 295 22.10 1.45 -5.04
C TYR A 295 21.00 1.25 -6.09
N CYS A 296 21.28 1.56 -7.34
CA CYS A 296 20.35 1.34 -8.44
C CYS A 296 21.06 0.57 -9.56
N LEU A 297 20.50 -0.57 -9.95
CA LEU A 297 21.01 -1.43 -11.02
C LEU A 297 19.85 -1.70 -11.99
N PHE A 298 20.05 -1.48 -13.29
CA PHE A 298 19.00 -1.65 -14.33
C PHE A 298 17.69 -0.87 -14.07
N GLY A 299 17.80 0.32 -13.49
CA GLY A 299 16.62 1.13 -13.15
C GLY A 299 15.79 0.58 -11.99
N GLN A 300 16.28 -0.44 -11.28
CA GLN A 300 15.73 -0.92 -10.01
C GLN A 300 16.62 -0.45 -8.87
N CYS A 301 16.03 0.15 -7.84
CA CYS A 301 16.76 0.72 -6.72
C CYS A 301 16.54 -0.08 -5.43
N HIS A 302 17.49 -0.01 -4.50
CA HIS A 302 17.39 -0.65 -3.19
C HIS A 302 16.22 -0.08 -2.39
N TYR A 303 16.13 1.24 -2.31
CA TYR A 303 15.01 1.98 -1.75
C TYR A 303 14.27 2.76 -2.83
N VAL A 304 12.94 2.69 -2.82
CA VAL A 304 12.04 3.44 -3.70
C VAL A 304 11.03 4.22 -2.88
N SER A 305 10.30 5.14 -3.51
CA SER A 305 9.26 5.91 -2.82
C SER A 305 8.11 5.01 -2.35
N GLY A 306 7.53 5.31 -1.18
CA GLY A 306 6.30 4.67 -0.73
C GLY A 306 5.10 5.01 -1.63
N PRO A 307 4.02 4.21 -1.61
CA PRO A 307 2.87 4.40 -2.48
C PRO A 307 1.96 5.55 -2.00
N THR A 308 1.08 6.00 -2.89
CA THR A 308 -0.07 6.84 -2.56
C THR A 308 -1.13 6.07 -1.73
N GLY A 309 -2.09 6.81 -1.18
CA GLY A 309 -3.15 6.27 -0.35
C GLY A 309 -4.30 5.56 -1.10
N PRO A 310 -5.35 5.11 -0.37
CA PRO A 310 -6.45 4.32 -0.94
C PRO A 310 -7.21 4.94 -2.11
N LEU A 311 -7.35 6.27 -2.17
CA LEU A 311 -8.04 6.95 -3.27
C LEU A 311 -7.39 6.68 -4.64
N ASP A 312 -6.07 6.53 -4.68
CA ASP A 312 -5.33 6.30 -5.93
C ASP A 312 -5.44 4.84 -6.44
N LYS A 313 -6.13 3.98 -5.69
CA LYS A 313 -6.29 2.55 -6.03
C LYS A 313 -7.54 2.30 -6.89
N HIS A 314 -7.90 3.28 -7.72
CA HIS A 314 -9.01 3.24 -8.69
C HIS A 314 -10.35 2.80 -8.09
N LEU A 315 -10.80 3.45 -7.01
CA LEU A 315 -12.07 3.12 -6.35
C LEU A 315 -13.29 3.23 -7.30
N ASP A 316 -13.19 4.11 -8.29
CA ASP A 316 -14.19 4.41 -9.32
C ASP A 316 -14.17 3.44 -10.51
N ARG A 317 -13.27 2.44 -10.54
CA ARG A 317 -13.12 1.49 -11.67
C ARG A 317 -14.44 0.87 -12.12
N THR A 318 -14.70 0.87 -13.43
CA THR A 318 -15.96 0.29 -13.96
C THR A 318 -15.92 -1.25 -13.94
N ASP A 319 -14.79 -1.84 -14.31
CA ASP A 319 -14.59 -3.29 -14.26
C ASP A 319 -13.94 -3.73 -12.93
N VAL A 320 -13.76 -5.05 -12.74
CA VAL A 320 -13.04 -5.63 -11.60
C VAL A 320 -11.55 -5.26 -11.66
N CYS A 321 -10.98 -5.25 -12.86
CA CYS A 321 -9.62 -4.79 -13.12
C CYS A 321 -9.54 -3.25 -13.03
N PRO A 322 -8.44 -2.69 -12.50
CA PRO A 322 -8.25 -1.25 -12.42
C PRO A 322 -7.93 -0.60 -13.78
N ASP A 323 -7.22 -1.30 -14.67
CA ASP A 323 -6.80 -0.76 -15.96
C ASP A 323 -7.94 -0.75 -16.99
N ALA A 324 -8.00 0.32 -17.80
CA ALA A 324 -8.95 0.42 -18.90
C ALA A 324 -8.55 -0.53 -20.06
N GLY A 325 -9.36 -1.55 -20.33
CA GLY A 325 -9.09 -2.52 -21.40
C GLY A 325 -9.90 -3.81 -21.27
N ASP A 326 -9.45 -4.87 -21.93
CA ASP A 326 -9.98 -6.23 -21.74
C ASP A 326 -9.60 -6.73 -20.35
N CYS A 327 -10.53 -6.69 -19.40
CA CYS A 327 -10.32 -7.22 -18.06
C CYS A 327 -10.27 -8.76 -18.12
N ASP A 328 -9.07 -9.32 -17.96
CA ASP A 328 -8.87 -10.77 -17.92
C ASP A 328 -9.24 -11.34 -16.54
N ILE A 329 -10.45 -11.90 -16.46
CA ILE A 329 -10.98 -12.51 -15.24
C ILE A 329 -10.77 -14.02 -15.30
N GLN A 330 -9.91 -14.53 -14.43
CA GLN A 330 -9.62 -15.95 -14.32
C GLN A 330 -10.82 -16.71 -13.72
N THR A 331 -11.32 -17.73 -14.42
CA THR A 331 -12.45 -18.56 -13.94
C THR A 331 -12.00 -19.79 -13.15
N SER A 332 -10.70 -20.01 -13.04
CA SER A 332 -10.07 -21.08 -12.26
C SER A 332 -8.65 -20.65 -11.90
N ILE A 333 -8.14 -21.11 -10.76
CA ILE A 333 -6.70 -21.08 -10.50
C ILE A 333 -6.03 -22.01 -11.52
N SER A 334 -5.42 -21.45 -12.57
CA SER A 334 -4.68 -22.25 -13.54
C SER A 334 -3.40 -22.76 -12.88
N SER A 335 -3.02 -24.00 -13.21
CA SER A 335 -1.76 -24.62 -12.76
C SER A 335 -0.50 -23.96 -13.33
N ARG A 336 -0.59 -22.80 -13.99
CA ARG A 336 0.61 -22.05 -14.41
C ARG A 336 1.49 -21.67 -13.23
N SER A 337 0.95 -21.57 -12.02
CA SER A 337 1.71 -21.40 -10.78
C SER A 337 2.24 -22.72 -10.16
N ILE A 338 1.88 -23.89 -10.69
CA ILE A 338 2.21 -25.21 -10.12
C ILE A 338 3.05 -26.08 -11.08
N GLU A 339 3.18 -25.74 -12.37
CA GLU A 339 4.30 -26.28 -13.14
C GLU A 339 5.59 -25.72 -12.55
N ILE A 340 6.16 -26.47 -11.60
CA ILE A 340 7.55 -26.41 -11.18
C ILE A 340 8.39 -26.49 -12.45
N ARG A 341 8.62 -25.35 -13.09
CA ARG A 341 9.69 -25.16 -14.06
C ARG A 341 10.90 -24.82 -13.22
N ALA A 342 11.46 -25.87 -12.63
CA ALA A 342 12.64 -25.83 -11.80
C ALA A 342 13.72 -24.96 -12.49
N GLY A 343 13.97 -23.78 -11.93
CA GLY A 343 15.04 -22.90 -12.43
C GLY A 343 15.27 -21.59 -11.65
N GLY A 344 14.37 -21.17 -10.77
CA GLY A 344 14.50 -19.87 -10.11
C GLY A 344 15.59 -19.73 -9.04
N ALA A 345 16.12 -20.83 -8.50
CA ALA A 345 17.10 -20.78 -7.39
C ALA A 345 18.56 -20.99 -7.82
N ASP A 346 18.81 -21.47 -9.06
CA ASP A 346 20.16 -21.72 -9.59
C ASP A 346 20.62 -20.68 -10.62
N GLY A 347 19.78 -19.67 -10.90
CA GLY A 347 20.05 -18.64 -11.90
C GLY A 347 19.80 -19.11 -13.33
N THR A 348 18.92 -20.09 -13.55
CA THR A 348 18.41 -20.39 -14.89
C THR A 348 17.22 -19.48 -15.19
N VAL A 349 17.37 -18.69 -16.25
CA VAL A 349 16.36 -17.75 -16.73
C VAL A 349 15.73 -18.33 -18.00
N PHE A 350 14.45 -18.01 -18.26
CA PHE A 350 13.81 -18.42 -19.51
C PHE A 350 14.68 -18.00 -20.71
N ASP A 351 14.77 -18.86 -21.75
CA ASP A 351 15.61 -18.63 -22.92
C ASP A 351 15.38 -17.25 -23.56
N GLU A 352 14.14 -16.75 -23.51
CA GLU A 352 13.77 -15.43 -24.03
C GLU A 352 14.40 -14.24 -23.26
N TYR A 353 14.72 -14.41 -21.97
CA TYR A 353 15.37 -13.39 -21.14
C TYR A 353 16.85 -13.69 -20.85
N ALA A 354 17.42 -14.76 -21.43
CA ALA A 354 18.79 -15.19 -21.13
C ALA A 354 19.86 -14.13 -21.44
N GLU A 355 19.70 -13.37 -22.53
CA GLU A 355 20.64 -12.30 -22.90
C GLU A 355 20.58 -11.13 -21.91
N GLU A 356 19.38 -10.73 -21.50
CA GLU A 356 19.20 -9.61 -20.57
C GLU A 356 19.64 -9.99 -19.16
N PHE A 357 19.36 -11.22 -18.73
CA PHE A 357 19.89 -11.74 -17.47
C PHE A 357 21.42 -11.84 -17.46
N ALA A 358 22.04 -12.23 -18.59
CA ALA A 358 23.49 -12.24 -18.69
C ALA A 358 24.08 -10.82 -18.52
N LYS A 359 23.42 -9.79 -19.07
CA LYS A 359 23.77 -8.38 -18.83
C LYS A 359 23.59 -8.01 -17.36
N PHE A 360 22.46 -8.40 -16.76
CA PHE A 360 22.18 -8.19 -15.34
C PHE A 360 23.27 -8.76 -14.43
N LYS A 361 23.57 -10.04 -14.63
CA LYS A 361 24.59 -10.74 -13.87
C LYS A 361 25.97 -10.11 -14.04
N ALA A 362 26.35 -9.73 -15.26
CA ALA A 362 27.65 -9.10 -15.53
C ALA A 362 27.78 -7.74 -14.83
N GLU A 363 26.74 -6.90 -14.86
CA GLU A 363 26.75 -5.62 -14.16
C GLU A 363 26.79 -5.82 -12.65
N VAL A 364 25.96 -6.70 -12.08
CA VAL A 364 26.02 -7.09 -10.67
C VAL A 364 27.44 -7.50 -10.27
N GLU A 365 28.07 -8.38 -11.05
CA GLU A 365 29.45 -8.84 -10.79
C GLU A 365 30.46 -7.70 -10.86
N SER A 366 30.30 -6.75 -11.79
CA SER A 366 31.15 -5.56 -11.89
C SER A 366 30.92 -4.54 -10.77
N SER A 367 29.69 -4.45 -10.26
CA SER A 367 29.23 -3.48 -9.25
C SER A 367 29.52 -3.92 -7.82
N LYS A 368 29.82 -5.21 -7.58
CA LYS A 368 30.23 -5.75 -6.26
C LYS A 368 31.45 -5.06 -5.64
N ALA A 369 32.28 -4.38 -6.43
CA ALA A 369 33.39 -3.58 -5.92
C ALA A 369 32.96 -2.20 -5.40
N ASN A 370 31.79 -1.71 -5.83
CA ASN A 370 31.33 -0.33 -5.62
C ASN A 370 30.20 -0.24 -4.58
N TYR A 371 29.46 -1.33 -4.35
CA TYR A 371 28.35 -1.37 -3.40
C TYR A 371 28.57 -2.44 -2.32
N THR A 372 28.11 -2.12 -1.12
CA THR A 372 27.95 -3.12 -0.05
C THR A 372 26.48 -3.53 -0.10
N PHE A 373 26.21 -4.71 -0.64
CA PHE A 373 24.86 -5.26 -0.79
C PHE A 373 24.33 -5.89 0.50
#